data_AF-A0A6P7FBF1-F1
#
_entry.id   AF-A0A6P7FBF1-F1
#
_cell.length_a   1.000
_cell.length_b   1.000
_cell.length_c   1.000
_cell.angle_alpha   90.00
_cell.angle_beta   90.00
_cell.angle_gamma   90.00
#
_symmetry.space_group_name_H-M   'P 1'
#
loop_
_entity.id
_entity.type
_entity.pdbx_description
1 polymer ?
#
loop_
_entity_poly.entity_id
_entity_poly.type
_entity_poly.pdbx_seq_one_letter_code
_entity_poly.pdbx_strand_id
1 'polypeptide(L)'
;MWHIDYFRTFLFVSLLVGCIISPIRAQKGLIPCDTDEDCPQSQNSTCDKSFHFCKCNGTRFCDVKKTKLVTKIGGECQSTEDCNIESAKCVNSKCDCKEGYVKSTDGRKCLIVSEGINGHCEDSVQCYTKTPNTVCTSNKCVCEGMHEYEGKCYKNVDLGQACESNPECINKFSSCKDSVCTCNEKYVASLNGSECFLKAESNNSPCVDDLQCTAALGKSSLCEDSVCKCKTFFHYKEKLNKCVESIQLGDHCLIHSDCHDPYPEKENRLECIAGVCECRSSFTEKDGICVGRYHLRISKD
;
A
#
# COMPACT_ATOMS: atom_id res chain seq x y z
N MET A 1 50.48 50.35 85.57
CA MET A 1 49.45 50.65 86.58
C MET A 1 48.58 49.40 86.70
N TRP A 2 48.81 48.60 87.75
CA TRP A 2 48.04 47.47 88.29
C TRP A 2 47.55 46.37 87.31
N HIS A 3 48.19 45.20 87.17
CA HIS A 3 48.32 43.99 88.03
C HIS A 3 47.04 43.15 88.23
N ILE A 4 47.26 41.81 88.13
CA ILE A 4 46.48 40.63 88.59
C ILE A 4 45.70 39.92 87.45
N ASP A 5 46.19 38.83 86.84
CA ASP A 5 46.63 37.49 87.31
C ASP A 5 45.49 36.53 87.70
N TYR A 6 45.35 35.41 86.97
CA TYR A 6 45.59 34.01 87.43
C TYR A 6 44.92 33.01 86.45
N PHE A 7 45.64 32.21 85.65
CA PHE A 7 46.34 30.95 85.98
C PHE A 7 45.45 29.86 86.60
N ARG A 8 45.06 28.83 85.82
CA ARG A 8 45.62 27.45 85.87
C ARG A 8 44.78 26.48 85.03
N THR A 9 45.28 25.95 83.91
CA THR A 9 46.21 24.80 83.72
C THR A 9 45.54 23.43 83.78
N PHE A 10 45.72 22.68 82.69
CA PHE A 10 45.93 21.24 82.49
C PHE A 10 45.03 20.72 81.36
N LEU A 11 45.46 19.98 80.34
CA LEU A 11 46.74 19.61 79.71
C LEU A 11 46.29 18.51 78.71
N PHE A 12 46.75 18.55 77.44
CA PHE A 12 47.02 17.37 76.58
C PHE A 12 45.78 16.61 76.03
N VAL A 13 45.72 16.13 74.79
CA VAL A 13 46.69 16.00 73.70
C VAL A 13 45.96 15.68 72.39
N SER A 14 46.40 16.35 71.33
CA SER A 14 46.66 15.92 69.94
C SER A 14 45.75 14.99 69.11
N LEU A 15 45.86 15.26 67.80
CA LEU A 15 45.58 14.46 66.59
C LEU A 15 44.19 14.73 65.97
N LEU A 16 44.02 15.47 64.88
CA LEU A 16 44.60 15.46 63.51
C LEU A 16 43.49 15.05 62.52
N VAL A 17 43.47 15.76 61.38
CA VAL A 17 42.83 15.42 60.09
C VAL A 17 41.36 15.82 59.86
N GLY A 18 41.19 16.96 59.18
CA GLY A 18 40.60 17.02 57.83
C GLY A 18 39.10 16.74 57.62
N CYS A 19 38.36 17.78 57.20
CA CYS A 19 37.43 17.66 56.08
C CYS A 19 37.31 19.00 55.33
N ILE A 20 37.66 18.95 54.06
CA ILE A 20 37.42 19.96 53.02
C ILE A 20 35.99 19.70 52.48
N ILE A 21 35.29 20.77 52.04
CA ILE A 21 34.05 20.79 51.20
C ILE A 21 32.79 20.24 51.92
N SER A 22 31.59 20.83 51.96
CA SER A 22 30.80 21.69 51.05
C SER A 22 29.52 22.15 51.81
N PRO A 23 28.66 23.06 51.29
CA PRO A 23 27.60 22.54 50.43
C PRO A 23 27.35 23.37 49.18
N ILE A 24 27.27 22.63 48.08
CA ILE A 24 26.57 23.00 46.85
C ILE A 24 25.19 23.54 47.24
N ARG A 25 24.95 24.84 47.07
CA ARG A 25 23.65 25.46 47.29
C ARG A 25 22.69 24.91 46.23
N ALA A 26 21.68 24.14 46.65
CA ALA A 26 20.60 23.71 45.77
C ALA A 26 19.89 24.95 45.21
N GLN A 27 19.86 25.08 43.88
CA GLN A 27 19.17 26.17 43.21
C GLN A 27 17.71 25.74 43.07
N LYS A 28 16.74 26.58 43.43
CA LYS A 28 15.30 26.29 43.29
C LYS A 28 14.74 27.00 42.06
N GLY A 29 13.87 26.35 41.31
CA GLY A 29 13.35 26.88 40.05
C GLY A 29 12.04 26.24 39.60
N LEU A 30 11.42 26.85 38.59
CA LEU A 30 10.21 26.38 37.95
C LEU A 30 10.58 25.38 36.84
N ILE A 31 9.94 24.21 36.84
CA ILE A 31 10.12 23.18 35.82
C ILE A 31 8.80 23.08 35.03
N PRO A 32 8.79 23.42 33.74
CA PRO A 32 7.60 23.27 32.90
C PRO A 32 7.18 21.80 32.79
N CYS A 33 5.88 21.54 32.69
CA CYS A 33 5.36 20.19 32.51
C CYS A 33 4.02 20.19 31.78
N ASP A 34 3.72 19.08 31.12
CA ASP A 34 2.41 18.72 30.59
C ASP A 34 1.82 17.50 31.33
N THR A 35 2.67 16.58 31.77
CA THR A 35 2.30 15.39 32.57
C THR A 35 3.19 15.25 33.79
N ASP A 36 2.78 14.42 34.76
CA ASP A 36 3.55 14.18 36.00
C ASP A 36 4.94 13.57 35.73
N GLU A 37 5.14 12.97 34.56
CA GLU A 37 6.40 12.36 34.11
C GLU A 37 7.48 13.41 33.80
N ASP A 38 7.07 14.62 33.42
CA ASP A 38 7.99 15.75 33.19
C ASP A 38 8.64 16.24 34.51
N CYS A 39 8.13 15.79 35.65
CA CYS A 39 8.51 16.29 36.95
C CYS A 39 9.55 15.41 37.68
N PRO A 40 10.46 16.02 38.49
CA PRO A 40 11.49 15.28 39.21
C PRO A 40 10.93 14.28 40.23
N GLN A 41 10.93 13.00 39.86
CA GLN A 41 10.40 11.90 40.68
C GLN A 41 11.02 11.81 42.10
N SER A 42 12.25 12.33 42.26
CA SER A 42 12.94 12.39 43.57
C SER A 42 12.33 13.37 44.58
N GLN A 43 11.33 14.19 44.19
CA GLN A 43 10.79 15.28 45.01
C GLN A 43 9.26 15.21 45.19
N ASN A 44 8.67 14.01 45.09
CA ASN A 44 7.22 13.80 45.18
C ASN A 44 6.46 14.84 44.33
N SER A 45 6.85 14.92 43.05
CA SER A 45 6.46 16.02 42.19
C SER A 45 5.32 15.64 41.24
N THR A 46 4.31 16.49 41.13
CA THR A 46 3.21 16.32 40.16
C THR A 46 3.08 17.54 39.27
N CYS A 47 2.58 17.35 38.06
CA CYS A 47 2.36 18.44 37.13
C CYS A 47 1.07 19.20 37.46
N ASP A 48 1.19 20.50 37.73
CA ASP A 48 0.03 21.36 37.87
C ASP A 48 -0.50 21.75 36.48
N LYS A 49 -1.49 20.99 35.99
CA LYS A 49 -2.14 21.22 34.68
C LYS A 49 -2.73 22.63 34.50
N SER A 50 -3.00 23.36 35.59
CA SER A 50 -3.52 24.73 35.48
C SER A 50 -2.42 25.75 35.17
N PHE A 51 -1.17 25.45 35.53
CA PHE A 51 -0.05 26.37 35.38
C PHE A 51 1.04 25.82 34.46
N HIS A 52 0.95 24.55 34.04
CA HIS A 52 1.97 23.84 33.25
C HIS A 52 3.36 23.84 33.92
N PHE A 53 3.40 23.75 35.25
CA PHE A 53 4.64 23.67 36.04
C PHE A 53 4.56 22.59 37.12
N CYS A 54 5.69 21.95 37.40
CA CYS A 54 5.81 20.92 38.44
C CYS A 54 5.62 21.50 39.85
N LYS A 55 4.84 20.79 40.66
CA LYS A 55 4.72 20.97 42.11
C LYS A 55 5.58 19.94 42.82
N CYS A 56 6.72 20.35 43.35
CA CYS A 56 7.62 19.53 44.15
C CYS A 56 7.38 19.76 45.65
N ASN A 57 7.14 18.67 46.40
CA ASN A 57 6.86 18.71 47.85
C ASN A 57 5.80 19.75 48.24
N GLY A 58 4.75 19.90 47.43
CA GLY A 58 3.67 20.88 47.66
C GLY A 58 3.98 22.33 47.25
N THR A 59 5.14 22.61 46.66
CA THR A 59 5.53 23.95 46.18
C THR A 59 5.83 23.95 44.69
N ARG A 60 5.63 25.08 43.98
CA ARG A 60 5.99 25.20 42.54
C ARG A 60 7.49 25.25 42.26
N PHE A 61 8.32 25.25 43.30
CA PHE A 61 9.76 25.39 43.18
C PHE A 61 10.42 24.05 43.48
N CYS A 62 10.97 23.44 42.44
CA CYS A 62 11.73 22.21 42.55
C CYS A 62 13.20 22.53 42.82
N ASP A 63 13.88 21.66 43.57
CA ASP A 63 15.34 21.72 43.65
C ASP A 63 15.90 21.36 42.27
N VAL A 64 16.27 22.38 41.51
CA VAL A 64 17.00 22.23 40.26
C VAL A 64 18.45 21.97 40.66
N LYS A 65 18.86 20.69 40.62
CA LYS A 65 20.25 20.41 40.31
C LYS A 65 20.57 21.16 39.00
N LYS A 66 21.79 21.68 38.85
CA LYS A 66 22.24 22.56 37.74
C LYS A 66 21.95 22.10 36.29
N THR A 67 21.27 20.98 36.09
CA THR A 67 20.75 20.49 34.83
C THR A 67 19.39 21.13 34.55
N LYS A 68 19.33 22.02 33.55
CA LYS A 68 18.09 22.56 33.00
C LYS A 68 17.38 21.38 32.33
N LEU A 69 16.40 20.76 32.98
CA LEU A 69 15.80 19.51 32.49
C LEU A 69 14.84 19.81 31.34
N VAL A 70 15.30 19.68 30.10
CA VAL A 70 14.47 19.84 28.90
C VAL A 70 13.86 18.49 28.54
N THR A 71 12.54 18.36 28.65
CA THR A 71 11.81 17.11 28.35
C THR A 71 11.14 17.09 26.97
N LYS A 72 11.27 18.18 26.21
CA LYS A 72 10.70 18.32 24.86
C LYS A 72 11.72 18.84 23.85
N ILE A 73 11.76 18.23 22.68
CA ILE A 73 12.63 18.65 21.57
C ILE A 73 12.29 20.09 21.15
N GLY A 74 13.34 20.88 20.89
CA GLY A 74 13.27 22.32 20.62
C GLY A 74 13.40 23.20 21.87
N GLY A 75 13.37 22.64 23.08
CA GLY A 75 13.62 23.37 24.32
C GLY A 75 15.09 23.82 24.43
N GLU A 76 15.31 24.93 25.13
CA GLU A 76 16.64 25.56 25.21
C GLU A 76 17.62 24.80 26.11
N CYS A 77 18.85 24.58 25.65
CA CYS A 77 19.91 23.88 26.37
C CYS A 77 21.26 24.63 26.28
N GLN A 78 22.16 24.35 27.20
CA GLN A 78 23.56 24.79 27.17
C GLN A 78 24.50 23.62 26.85
N SER A 79 24.18 22.43 27.35
CA SER A 79 24.90 21.20 27.03
C SER A 79 23.93 20.03 26.79
N THR A 80 24.44 18.91 26.27
CA THR A 80 23.61 17.74 25.96
C THR A 80 22.96 17.13 27.21
N GLU A 81 23.57 17.28 28.37
CA GLU A 81 23.06 16.81 29.66
C GLU A 81 21.81 17.56 30.13
N ASP A 82 21.52 18.74 29.56
CA ASP A 82 20.25 19.44 29.79
C ASP A 82 19.09 18.73 29.08
N CYS A 83 19.34 18.00 28.01
CA CYS A 83 18.32 17.30 27.23
C CYS A 83 17.97 15.96 27.88
N ASN A 84 16.94 15.95 28.74
CA ASN A 84 16.43 14.74 29.38
C ASN A 84 15.47 13.97 28.45
N ILE A 85 15.96 13.66 27.26
CA ILE A 85 15.26 12.90 26.22
C ILE A 85 16.28 11.90 25.68
N GLU A 86 15.92 10.62 25.69
CA GLU A 86 16.80 9.59 25.16
C GLU A 86 17.15 9.88 23.70
N SER A 87 18.43 9.70 23.35
CA SER A 87 18.94 9.98 22.01
C SER A 87 18.79 11.42 21.52
N ALA A 88 18.66 12.40 22.42
CA ALA A 88 18.79 13.83 22.11
C ALA A 88 20.21 14.37 22.36
N LYS A 89 20.52 15.53 21.75
CA LYS A 89 21.74 16.31 21.94
C LYS A 89 21.44 17.81 21.89
N CYS A 90 22.28 18.62 22.52
CA CYS A 90 22.14 20.07 22.42
C CYS A 90 22.80 20.59 21.13
N VAL A 91 22.01 21.22 20.26
CA VAL A 91 22.45 21.80 18.99
C VAL A 91 21.93 23.22 18.88
N ASN A 92 22.81 24.20 18.64
CA ASN A 92 22.43 25.62 18.52
C ASN A 92 21.56 26.10 19.71
N SER A 93 21.95 25.72 20.93
CA SER A 93 21.23 26.02 22.16
C SER A 93 19.80 25.46 22.24
N LYS A 94 19.45 24.45 21.43
CA LYS A 94 18.18 23.72 21.51
C LYS A 94 18.40 22.21 21.52
N CYS A 95 17.56 21.49 22.26
CA CYS A 95 17.58 20.03 22.24
C CYS A 95 17.05 19.54 20.88
N ASP A 96 17.82 18.68 20.25
CA ASP A 96 17.48 18.06 18.96
C ASP A 96 17.87 16.57 18.97
N CYS A 97 17.29 15.78 18.07
CA CYS A 97 17.58 14.36 18.00
C CYS A 97 19.00 14.10 17.46
N LYS A 98 19.62 13.03 17.95
CA LYS A 98 20.88 12.52 17.39
C LYS A 98 20.65 12.04 15.95
N GLU A 99 21.74 11.89 15.21
CA GLU A 99 21.70 11.35 13.86
C GLU A 99 21.08 9.95 13.85
N GLY A 100 20.22 9.66 12.87
CA GLY A 100 19.45 8.42 12.79
C GLY A 100 18.16 8.40 13.63
N TYR A 101 17.85 9.48 14.34
CA TYR A 101 16.60 9.63 15.11
C TYR A 101 15.77 10.81 14.62
N VAL A 102 14.46 10.70 14.78
CA VAL A 102 13.47 11.73 14.43
C VAL A 102 12.59 12.04 15.65
N LYS A 103 12.21 13.30 15.78
CA LYS A 103 11.31 13.78 16.84
C LYS A 103 9.90 13.21 16.67
N SER A 104 9.36 12.58 17.72
CA SER A 104 7.95 12.14 17.78
C SER A 104 6.96 13.30 17.58
N THR A 105 5.71 12.97 17.23
CA THR A 105 4.64 13.96 17.01
C THR A 105 4.39 14.83 18.25
N ASP A 106 4.45 14.26 19.46
CA ASP A 106 4.32 14.99 20.72
C ASP A 106 5.60 15.77 21.13
N GLY A 107 6.72 15.52 20.45
CA GLY A 107 8.02 16.13 20.71
C GLY A 107 8.78 15.60 21.92
N ARG A 108 8.33 14.52 22.56
CA ARG A 108 8.89 14.00 23.82
C ARG A 108 9.89 12.86 23.64
N LYS A 109 9.96 12.27 22.44
CA LYS A 109 10.87 11.17 22.12
C LYS A 109 11.69 11.48 20.88
N CYS A 110 12.91 10.96 20.87
CA CYS A 110 13.65 10.74 19.64
C CYS A 110 13.51 9.27 19.27
N LEU A 111 12.75 9.01 18.21
CA LEU A 111 12.47 7.67 17.70
C LEU A 111 13.46 7.33 16.59
N ILE A 112 13.90 6.08 16.51
CA ILE A 112 14.78 5.64 15.42
C ILE A 112 14.07 5.82 14.08
N VAL A 113 14.76 6.34 13.06
CA VAL A 113 14.21 6.44 11.70
C VAL A 113 13.94 5.03 11.18
N SER A 114 12.75 4.80 10.61
CA SER A 114 12.38 3.48 10.12
C SER A 114 13.14 3.10 8.85
N GLU A 115 13.25 1.80 8.58
CA GLU A 115 13.97 1.24 7.44
C GLU A 115 13.27 1.50 6.09
N GLY A 116 12.04 2.02 6.11
CA GLY A 116 11.20 2.29 4.94
C GLY A 116 9.88 1.54 5.03
N ILE A 117 9.26 1.26 3.89
CA ILE A 117 7.99 0.50 3.83
C ILE A 117 8.19 -0.89 4.46
N ASN A 118 7.19 -1.35 5.22
CA ASN A 118 7.21 -2.54 6.08
C ASN A 118 8.15 -2.47 7.30
N GLY A 119 8.96 -1.42 7.44
CA GLY A 119 9.79 -1.17 8.61
C GLY A 119 8.94 -0.93 9.86
N HIS A 120 9.46 -1.32 11.02
CA HIS A 120 8.78 -1.10 12.29
C HIS A 120 8.65 0.39 12.60
N CYS A 121 7.54 0.77 13.22
CA CYS A 121 7.29 2.14 13.67
C CYS A 121 6.33 2.16 14.87
N GLU A 122 6.42 3.22 15.64
CA GLU A 122 5.49 3.65 16.69
C GLU A 122 4.75 4.93 16.27
N ASP A 123 5.38 5.76 15.44
CA ASP A 123 4.87 7.05 14.99
C ASP A 123 5.15 7.23 13.49
N SER A 124 4.21 7.82 12.76
CA SER A 124 4.31 8.08 11.31
C SER A 124 5.54 8.91 10.95
N VAL A 125 6.05 9.75 11.86
CA VAL A 125 7.28 10.53 11.66
C VAL A 125 8.50 9.68 11.30
N GLN A 126 8.56 8.44 11.79
CA GLN A 126 9.65 7.50 11.49
C GLN A 126 9.62 7.05 10.03
N CYS A 127 8.43 6.99 9.43
CA CYS A 127 8.21 6.46 8.09
C CYS A 127 8.50 7.52 7.02
N TYR A 128 7.83 8.68 7.09
CA TYR A 128 7.95 9.69 6.05
C TYR A 128 9.32 10.38 6.00
N THR A 129 10.13 10.23 7.06
CA THR A 129 11.55 10.66 7.06
C THR A 129 12.38 9.92 6.02
N LYS A 130 12.08 8.62 5.78
CA LYS A 130 12.79 7.79 4.80
C LYS A 130 12.06 7.73 3.47
N THR A 131 10.74 7.54 3.50
CA THR A 131 9.91 7.35 2.31
C THR A 131 8.68 8.27 2.38
N PRO A 132 8.59 9.31 1.54
CA PRO A 132 7.43 10.21 1.52
C PRO A 132 6.10 9.47 1.30
N ASN A 133 4.99 10.08 1.75
CA ASN A 133 3.63 9.53 1.65
C ASN A 133 3.46 8.18 2.37
N THR A 134 4.14 8.02 3.51
CA THR A 134 3.99 6.84 4.38
C THR A 134 3.50 7.22 5.77
N VAL A 135 2.73 6.30 6.36
CA VAL A 135 2.18 6.41 7.71
C VAL A 135 2.45 5.14 8.51
N CYS A 136 2.47 5.25 9.82
CA CYS A 136 2.58 4.10 10.69
C CYS A 136 1.21 3.46 10.92
N THR A 137 1.00 2.27 10.36
CA THR A 137 -0.23 1.49 10.54
C THR A 137 0.13 0.11 11.06
N SER A 138 -0.49 -0.34 12.14
CA SER A 138 -0.24 -1.66 12.74
C SER A 138 1.25 -1.91 13.01
N ASN A 139 1.94 -0.90 13.55
CA ASN A 139 3.38 -0.89 13.85
C ASN A 139 4.30 -1.09 12.64
N LYS A 140 3.82 -0.80 11.43
CA LYS A 140 4.59 -0.85 10.18
C LYS A 140 4.36 0.38 9.32
N CYS A 141 5.41 0.82 8.64
CA CYS A 141 5.31 1.89 7.66
C CYS A 141 4.61 1.38 6.39
N VAL A 142 3.53 2.05 6.00
CA VAL A 142 2.74 1.73 4.80
C VAL A 142 2.46 2.98 3.99
N CYS A 143 2.15 2.84 2.71
CA CYS A 143 1.73 3.96 1.86
C CYS A 143 0.37 4.51 2.29
N GLU A 144 0.25 5.84 2.37
CA GLU A 144 -0.98 6.52 2.77
C GLU A 144 -1.88 6.75 1.54
N GLY A 145 -2.97 5.99 1.41
CA GLY A 145 -3.93 6.13 0.30
C GLY A 145 -3.31 5.84 -1.09
N MET A 146 -2.17 5.17 -1.12
CA MET A 146 -1.32 4.90 -2.28
C MET A 146 -0.88 3.44 -2.26
N HIS A 147 -0.37 2.93 -3.37
CA HIS A 147 0.19 1.58 -3.44
C HIS A 147 1.73 1.62 -3.47
N GLU A 148 2.34 0.51 -3.08
CA GLU A 148 3.78 0.34 -3.08
C GLU A 148 4.27 -0.23 -4.41
N TYR A 149 5.34 0.36 -4.94
CA TYR A 149 6.10 -0.16 -6.07
C TYR A 149 7.59 0.12 -5.86
N GLU A 150 8.40 -0.93 -5.74
CA GLU A 150 9.85 -0.87 -5.54
C GLU A 150 10.28 0.04 -4.36
N GLY A 151 9.59 -0.08 -3.22
CA GLY A 151 9.90 0.66 -2.00
C GLY A 151 9.46 2.13 -1.99
N LYS A 152 8.64 2.54 -2.96
CA LYS A 152 8.07 3.89 -3.07
C LYS A 152 6.54 3.83 -3.15
N CYS A 153 5.89 4.93 -2.78
CA CYS A 153 4.45 5.06 -2.85
C CYS A 153 4.04 5.81 -4.11
N TYR A 154 3.13 5.23 -4.87
CA TYR A 154 2.55 5.81 -6.08
C TYR A 154 1.03 5.91 -5.96
N LYS A 155 0.47 6.91 -6.63
CA LYS A 155 -0.98 7.10 -6.71
C LYS A 155 -1.63 5.88 -7.35
N ASN A 156 -2.85 5.58 -6.92
CA ASN A 156 -3.64 4.52 -7.54
C ASN A 156 -4.36 5.11 -8.74
N VAL A 157 -3.96 4.70 -9.95
CA VAL A 157 -4.61 5.10 -11.21
C VAL A 157 -5.19 3.87 -11.88
N ASP A 158 -6.49 3.91 -12.15
CA ASP A 158 -7.22 2.79 -12.77
C ASP A 158 -7.03 2.77 -14.29
N LEU A 159 -7.31 1.62 -14.91
CA LEU A 159 -7.33 1.49 -16.38
C LEU A 159 -8.21 2.57 -17.03
N GLY A 160 -7.72 3.13 -18.13
CA GLY A 160 -8.40 4.20 -18.88
C GLY A 160 -8.27 5.59 -18.26
N GLN A 161 -7.66 5.72 -17.08
CA GLN A 161 -7.40 7.03 -16.45
C GLN A 161 -6.02 7.58 -16.83
N ALA A 162 -5.86 8.89 -16.64
CA ALA A 162 -4.63 9.60 -16.95
C ALA A 162 -3.52 9.26 -15.95
N CYS A 163 -2.32 9.01 -16.47
CA CYS A 163 -1.14 8.66 -15.69
C CYS A 163 0.10 9.42 -16.18
N GLU A 164 1.08 9.57 -15.30
CA GLU A 164 2.37 10.19 -15.58
C GLU A 164 3.48 9.14 -15.76
N SER A 165 3.36 7.98 -15.10
CA SER A 165 4.38 6.93 -15.14
C SER A 165 3.81 5.53 -14.91
N ASN A 166 4.52 4.50 -15.39
CA ASN A 166 4.09 3.11 -15.28
C ASN A 166 3.72 2.66 -13.86
N PRO A 167 4.48 3.03 -12.81
CA PRO A 167 4.16 2.62 -11.45
C PRO A 167 2.88 3.23 -10.88
N GLU A 168 2.20 4.16 -11.54
CA GLU A 168 0.91 4.68 -11.06
C GLU A 168 -0.27 3.74 -11.39
N CYS A 169 -0.11 2.90 -12.42
CA CYS A 169 -1.18 2.01 -12.87
C CYS A 169 -1.31 0.83 -11.91
N ILE A 170 -2.37 0.80 -11.11
CA ILE A 170 -2.53 -0.17 -10.02
C ILE A 170 -2.85 -1.59 -10.52
N ASN A 171 -3.48 -1.70 -11.69
CA ASN A 171 -3.89 -2.98 -12.25
C ASN A 171 -2.66 -3.75 -12.74
N LYS A 172 -2.56 -5.03 -12.35
CA LYS A 172 -1.48 -5.90 -12.83
C LYS A 172 -1.51 -5.99 -14.36
N PHE A 173 -0.32 -6.15 -14.95
CA PHE A 173 -0.14 -6.25 -16.40
C PHE A 173 -0.64 -5.02 -17.17
N SER A 174 -0.61 -3.85 -16.52
CA SER A 174 -0.86 -2.56 -17.16
C SER A 174 0.39 -1.67 -17.12
N SER A 175 0.41 -0.67 -17.98
CA SER A 175 1.45 0.36 -18.02
C SER A 175 0.86 1.69 -18.49
N CYS A 176 1.58 2.78 -18.20
CA CYS A 176 1.20 4.10 -18.62
C CYS A 176 1.65 4.31 -20.07
N LYS A 177 0.71 4.24 -20.99
CA LYS A 177 0.96 4.39 -22.42
C LYS A 177 0.12 5.53 -22.96
N ASP A 178 0.76 6.44 -23.70
CA ASP A 178 0.10 7.64 -24.24
C ASP A 178 -0.66 8.43 -23.15
N SER A 179 -0.03 8.54 -21.97
CA SER A 179 -0.58 9.18 -20.76
C SER A 179 -1.86 8.55 -20.20
N VAL A 180 -2.16 7.29 -20.54
CA VAL A 180 -3.31 6.55 -20.04
C VAL A 180 -2.89 5.16 -19.54
N CYS A 181 -3.43 4.73 -18.41
CA CYS A 181 -3.19 3.36 -17.93
C CYS A 181 -3.89 2.36 -18.85
N THR A 182 -3.12 1.50 -19.50
CA THR A 182 -3.62 0.52 -20.48
C THR A 182 -3.02 -0.86 -20.22
N CYS A 183 -3.75 -1.90 -20.58
CA CYS A 183 -3.22 -3.26 -20.50
C CYS A 183 -2.04 -3.46 -21.45
N ASN A 184 -1.03 -4.19 -20.97
CA ASN A 184 0.15 -4.54 -21.75
C ASN A 184 -0.23 -5.36 -22.99
N GLU A 185 0.67 -5.45 -23.96
CA GLU A 185 0.39 -5.96 -25.32
C GLU A 185 -0.31 -7.33 -25.39
N LYS A 186 -0.01 -8.25 -24.46
CA LYS A 186 -0.62 -9.60 -24.41
C LYS A 186 -1.96 -9.65 -23.68
N TYR A 187 -2.42 -8.53 -23.14
CA TYR A 187 -3.58 -8.46 -22.26
C TYR A 187 -4.67 -7.54 -22.84
N VAL A 188 -5.89 -7.73 -22.35
CA VAL A 188 -7.07 -6.91 -22.64
C VAL A 188 -7.74 -6.55 -21.34
N ALA A 189 -8.34 -5.36 -21.29
CA ALA A 189 -9.15 -4.97 -20.14
C ALA A 189 -10.35 -5.90 -20.03
N SER A 190 -10.72 -6.25 -18.80
CA SER A 190 -12.01 -6.86 -18.48
C SER A 190 -13.16 -5.94 -18.87
N LEU A 191 -14.37 -6.47 -19.01
CA LEU A 191 -15.55 -5.68 -19.40
C LEU A 191 -15.85 -4.52 -18.44
N ASN A 192 -15.57 -4.71 -17.14
CA ASN A 192 -15.71 -3.68 -16.12
C ASN A 192 -14.47 -2.78 -15.96
N GLY A 193 -13.40 -3.01 -16.74
CA GLY A 193 -12.16 -2.24 -16.68
C GLY A 193 -11.37 -2.40 -15.39
N SER A 194 -11.67 -3.40 -14.55
CA SER A 194 -10.99 -3.59 -13.26
C SER A 194 -9.72 -4.43 -13.36
N GLU A 195 -9.52 -5.20 -14.43
CA GLU A 195 -8.39 -6.13 -14.56
C GLU A 195 -7.91 -6.26 -16.00
N CYS A 196 -6.68 -6.73 -16.18
CA CYS A 196 -6.12 -7.09 -17.47
C CYS A 196 -6.05 -8.61 -17.61
N PHE A 197 -6.88 -9.17 -18.49
CA PHE A 197 -6.89 -10.59 -18.81
C PHE A 197 -5.98 -10.92 -20.00
N LEU A 198 -5.38 -12.10 -19.98
CA LEU A 198 -4.56 -12.57 -21.08
C LEU A 198 -5.44 -12.74 -22.33
N LYS A 199 -4.98 -12.23 -23.48
CA LYS A 199 -5.65 -12.48 -24.76
C LYS A 199 -5.74 -13.98 -25.02
N ALA A 200 -6.88 -14.43 -25.54
CA ALA A 200 -7.02 -15.83 -25.94
C ALA A 200 -6.02 -16.17 -27.06
N GLU A 201 -5.63 -17.43 -27.18
CA GLU A 201 -4.71 -17.84 -28.25
C GLU A 201 -5.47 -18.23 -29.53
N SER A 202 -6.56 -18.99 -29.39
CA SER A 202 -7.36 -19.51 -30.50
C SER A 202 -8.77 -19.92 -30.07
N ASN A 203 -9.52 -20.57 -30.96
CA ASN A 203 -10.82 -21.15 -30.63
C ASN A 203 -10.66 -22.26 -29.58
N ASN A 204 -11.63 -22.38 -28.68
CA ASN A 204 -11.61 -23.23 -27.49
C ASN A 204 -10.56 -22.86 -26.42
N SER A 205 -9.79 -21.78 -26.60
CA SER A 205 -8.92 -21.27 -25.53
C SER A 205 -9.76 -20.88 -24.29
N PRO A 206 -9.25 -21.09 -23.07
CA PRO A 206 -9.92 -20.66 -21.86
C PRO A 206 -10.18 -19.15 -21.85
N CYS A 207 -11.33 -18.76 -21.33
CA CYS A 207 -11.71 -17.37 -21.19
C CYS A 207 -12.63 -17.15 -19.98
N VAL A 208 -12.84 -15.88 -19.68
CA VAL A 208 -13.70 -15.33 -18.62
C VAL A 208 -14.62 -14.29 -19.26
N ASP A 209 -14.02 -13.34 -19.99
CA ASP A 209 -14.73 -12.31 -20.76
C ASP A 209 -14.54 -12.45 -22.28
N ASP A 210 -15.56 -12.02 -23.04
CA ASP A 210 -15.59 -11.94 -24.51
C ASP A 210 -14.41 -11.17 -25.12
N LEU A 211 -13.87 -10.18 -24.40
CA LEU A 211 -12.77 -9.33 -24.90
C LEU A 211 -11.49 -10.12 -25.15
N GLN A 212 -11.24 -11.20 -24.39
CA GLN A 212 -10.10 -12.10 -24.62
C GLN A 212 -10.22 -12.80 -25.97
N CYS A 213 -11.41 -13.33 -26.26
CA CYS A 213 -11.72 -14.00 -27.51
C CYS A 213 -11.76 -13.02 -28.67
N THR A 214 -12.30 -11.82 -28.46
CA THR A 214 -12.44 -10.79 -29.51
C THR A 214 -11.08 -10.30 -29.99
N ALA A 215 -10.12 -10.15 -29.07
CA ALA A 215 -8.76 -9.72 -29.43
C ALA A 215 -8.04 -10.73 -30.33
N ALA A 216 -8.27 -12.03 -30.12
CA ALA A 216 -7.65 -13.10 -30.90
C ALA A 216 -8.44 -13.40 -32.18
N LEU A 217 -9.73 -13.69 -32.02
CA LEU A 217 -10.61 -14.28 -33.05
C LEU A 217 -11.46 -13.25 -33.79
N GLY A 218 -11.48 -11.98 -33.36
CA GLY A 218 -12.32 -10.92 -33.91
C GLY A 218 -13.68 -10.79 -33.22
N LYS A 219 -14.46 -9.76 -33.55
CA LYS A 219 -15.74 -9.41 -32.87
C LYS A 219 -16.82 -10.49 -32.96
N SER A 220 -16.65 -11.44 -33.86
CA SER A 220 -17.54 -12.57 -34.07
C SER A 220 -17.27 -13.75 -33.13
N SER A 221 -16.42 -13.58 -32.12
CA SER A 221 -16.26 -14.55 -31.05
C SER A 221 -16.92 -14.09 -29.75
N LEU A 222 -17.21 -15.05 -28.88
CA LEU A 222 -17.64 -14.82 -27.49
C LEU A 222 -16.95 -15.85 -26.57
N CYS A 223 -17.00 -15.57 -25.28
CA CYS A 223 -16.66 -16.53 -24.25
C CYS A 223 -17.93 -17.29 -23.86
N GLU A 224 -17.98 -18.58 -24.16
CA GLU A 224 -19.12 -19.45 -23.84
C GLU A 224 -18.61 -20.71 -23.15
N ASP A 225 -19.21 -21.10 -22.04
CA ASP A 225 -18.77 -22.25 -21.23
C ASP A 225 -17.27 -22.19 -20.88
N SER A 226 -16.79 -20.99 -20.54
CA SER A 226 -15.39 -20.71 -20.20
C SER A 226 -14.38 -20.97 -21.33
N VAL A 227 -14.84 -21.08 -22.58
CA VAL A 227 -13.98 -21.24 -23.75
C VAL A 227 -14.38 -20.30 -24.88
N CYS A 228 -13.41 -19.86 -25.67
CA CYS A 228 -13.70 -19.01 -26.82
C CYS A 228 -14.40 -19.79 -27.92
N LYS A 229 -15.59 -19.32 -28.34
CA LYS A 229 -16.34 -19.88 -29.46
C LYS A 229 -16.71 -18.78 -30.47
N CYS A 230 -16.99 -19.18 -31.70
CA CYS A 230 -17.58 -18.27 -32.67
C CYS A 230 -19.08 -18.10 -32.40
N LYS A 231 -19.57 -16.87 -32.57
CA LYS A 231 -21.00 -16.53 -32.51
C LYS A 231 -21.76 -17.31 -33.58
N THR A 232 -23.08 -17.44 -33.40
CA THR A 232 -23.97 -18.01 -34.42
C THR A 232 -23.73 -17.35 -35.78
N PHE A 233 -23.77 -18.14 -36.85
CA PHE A 233 -23.47 -17.72 -38.23
C PHE A 233 -21.99 -17.44 -38.53
N PHE A 234 -21.08 -17.72 -37.59
CA PHE A 234 -19.64 -17.67 -37.81
C PHE A 234 -19.01 -19.01 -37.46
N HIS A 235 -17.94 -19.38 -38.17
CA HIS A 235 -17.14 -20.56 -37.87
C HIS A 235 -15.67 -20.19 -37.72
N TYR A 236 -14.93 -21.03 -37.01
CA TYR A 236 -13.50 -20.85 -36.81
C TYR A 236 -12.72 -21.29 -38.05
N LYS A 237 -11.91 -20.39 -38.60
CA LYS A 237 -11.00 -20.67 -39.71
C LYS A 237 -9.55 -20.69 -39.22
N GLU A 238 -9.03 -21.91 -39.00
CA GLU A 238 -7.72 -22.16 -38.38
C GLU A 238 -6.57 -21.40 -39.04
N LYS A 239 -6.51 -21.40 -40.39
CA LYS A 239 -5.45 -20.67 -41.14
C LYS A 239 -5.42 -19.17 -40.88
N LEU A 240 -6.55 -18.58 -40.49
CA LEU A 240 -6.65 -17.15 -40.18
C LEU A 240 -6.62 -16.88 -38.68
N ASN A 241 -6.82 -17.91 -37.84
CA ASN A 241 -7.11 -17.79 -36.42
C ASN A 241 -8.23 -16.76 -36.14
N LYS A 242 -9.34 -16.85 -36.90
CA LYS A 242 -10.47 -15.91 -36.82
C LYS A 242 -11.79 -16.64 -36.93
N CYS A 243 -12.81 -16.05 -36.33
CA CYS A 243 -14.20 -16.36 -36.64
C CYS A 243 -14.57 -15.61 -37.92
N VAL A 244 -14.95 -16.35 -38.96
CA VAL A 244 -15.37 -15.81 -40.26
C VAL A 244 -16.82 -16.16 -40.51
N GLU A 245 -17.49 -15.35 -41.33
CA GLU A 245 -18.89 -15.56 -41.68
C GLU A 245 -19.05 -16.93 -42.38
N SER A 246 -20.07 -17.66 -41.96
CA SER A 246 -20.44 -18.95 -42.53
C SER A 246 -21.26 -18.76 -43.80
N ILE A 247 -20.97 -19.57 -44.83
CA ILE A 247 -21.80 -19.68 -46.03
C ILE A 247 -22.93 -20.67 -45.69
N GLN A 248 -24.17 -20.21 -45.72
CA GLN A 248 -25.32 -20.89 -45.14
C GLN A 248 -26.17 -21.58 -46.21
N LEU A 249 -27.25 -22.24 -45.77
CA LEU A 249 -28.26 -22.81 -46.65
C LEU A 249 -28.74 -21.77 -47.67
N GLY A 250 -28.73 -22.12 -48.95
CA GLY A 250 -29.13 -21.22 -50.05
C GLY A 250 -28.03 -20.29 -50.57
N ASP A 251 -26.90 -20.16 -49.88
CA ASP A 251 -25.78 -19.35 -50.36
C ASP A 251 -24.96 -20.08 -51.42
N HIS A 252 -24.24 -19.29 -52.23
CA HIS A 252 -23.33 -19.81 -53.24
C HIS A 252 -22.08 -20.44 -52.63
N CYS A 253 -21.69 -21.60 -53.16
CA CYS A 253 -20.53 -22.36 -52.72
C CYS A 253 -19.73 -22.90 -53.91
N LEU A 254 -18.45 -23.21 -53.66
CA LEU A 254 -17.59 -23.86 -54.65
C LEU A 254 -17.37 -25.33 -54.29
N ILE A 255 -17.21 -25.64 -53.00
CA ILE A 255 -16.94 -26.98 -52.49
C ILE A 255 -17.76 -27.27 -51.23
N HIS A 256 -17.97 -28.54 -50.90
CA HIS A 256 -18.80 -28.93 -49.76
C HIS A 256 -18.34 -28.36 -48.40
N SER A 257 -17.05 -28.09 -48.22
CA SER A 257 -16.50 -27.51 -46.99
C SER A 257 -16.75 -26.01 -46.84
N ASP A 258 -17.27 -25.34 -47.87
CA ASP A 258 -17.64 -23.92 -47.78
C ASP A 258 -18.92 -23.74 -46.96
N CYS A 259 -19.86 -24.69 -47.09
CA CYS A 259 -21.16 -24.63 -46.43
C CYS A 259 -21.02 -24.95 -44.95
N HIS A 260 -21.51 -24.06 -44.08
CA HIS A 260 -21.43 -24.20 -42.64
C HIS A 260 -22.78 -24.00 -41.99
N ASP A 261 -23.28 -25.07 -41.38
CA ASP A 261 -24.50 -25.07 -40.58
C ASP A 261 -24.32 -24.28 -39.27
N PRO A 262 -25.21 -23.32 -38.93
CA PRO A 262 -25.14 -22.56 -37.69
C PRO A 262 -25.49 -23.38 -36.43
N TYR A 263 -26.13 -24.55 -36.58
CA TYR A 263 -26.51 -25.42 -35.46
C TYR A 263 -26.10 -26.89 -35.69
N PRO A 264 -24.79 -27.18 -35.81
CA PRO A 264 -24.33 -28.54 -36.04
C PRO A 264 -24.48 -29.35 -34.75
N GLU A 265 -25.23 -30.46 -34.79
CA GLU A 265 -25.33 -31.36 -33.63
C GLU A 265 -24.03 -32.14 -33.41
N LYS A 266 -23.58 -32.87 -34.44
CA LYS A 266 -22.34 -33.67 -34.43
C LYS A 266 -21.52 -33.50 -35.70
N GLU A 267 -22.18 -33.22 -36.81
CA GLU A 267 -21.58 -33.00 -38.12
C GLU A 267 -22.31 -31.88 -38.84
N ASN A 268 -21.62 -31.29 -39.82
CA ASN A 268 -22.20 -30.30 -40.71
C ASN A 268 -23.33 -30.93 -41.53
N ARG A 269 -24.54 -30.35 -41.49
CA ARG A 269 -25.72 -30.86 -42.20
C ARG A 269 -25.85 -30.33 -43.63
N LEU A 270 -24.98 -29.39 -44.03
CA LEU A 270 -24.98 -28.80 -45.37
C LEU A 270 -23.92 -29.44 -46.28
N GLU A 271 -24.17 -29.39 -47.59
CA GLU A 271 -23.20 -29.70 -48.64
C GLU A 271 -23.43 -28.82 -49.87
N CYS A 272 -22.38 -28.57 -50.65
CA CYS A 272 -22.49 -27.81 -51.89
C CYS A 272 -23.08 -28.66 -53.01
N ILE A 273 -24.30 -28.34 -53.47
CA ILE A 273 -25.00 -29.01 -54.56
C ILE A 273 -25.26 -27.98 -55.66
N ALA A 274 -24.79 -28.27 -56.87
CA ALA A 274 -24.95 -27.37 -58.03
C ALA A 274 -24.52 -25.90 -57.77
N GLY A 275 -23.53 -25.69 -56.90
CA GLY A 275 -23.01 -24.36 -56.56
C GLY A 275 -23.81 -23.60 -55.51
N VAL A 276 -24.75 -24.27 -54.83
CA VAL A 276 -25.56 -23.72 -53.73
C VAL A 276 -25.49 -24.66 -52.53
N CYS A 277 -25.43 -24.10 -51.32
CA CYS A 277 -25.46 -24.90 -50.10
C CYS A 277 -26.86 -25.46 -49.87
N GLU A 278 -26.97 -26.79 -49.89
CA GLU A 278 -28.23 -27.52 -49.68
C GLU A 278 -28.09 -28.49 -48.50
N CYS A 279 -29.23 -28.95 -47.97
CA CYS A 279 -29.23 -30.00 -46.95
C CYS A 279 -28.65 -31.30 -47.51
N ARG A 280 -27.74 -31.92 -46.77
CA ARG A 280 -27.22 -33.26 -47.08
C ARG A 280 -28.35 -34.26 -47.24
N SER A 281 -28.12 -35.29 -48.06
CA SER A 281 -29.10 -36.33 -48.39
C SER A 281 -29.87 -36.97 -47.21
N SER A 282 -29.29 -37.04 -46.00
CA SER A 282 -29.94 -37.56 -44.78
C SER A 282 -30.88 -36.58 -44.07
N PHE A 283 -30.92 -35.32 -44.51
CA PHE A 283 -31.67 -34.24 -43.91
C PHE A 283 -32.76 -33.74 -44.87
N THR A 284 -33.62 -32.87 -44.37
CA THR A 284 -34.66 -32.19 -45.15
C THR A 284 -34.77 -30.78 -44.62
N GLU A 285 -34.91 -29.82 -45.53
CA GLU A 285 -35.12 -28.42 -45.16
C GLU A 285 -36.50 -28.25 -44.52
N LYS A 286 -36.53 -27.61 -43.35
CA LYS A 286 -37.75 -27.17 -42.69
C LYS A 286 -37.48 -25.84 -42.02
N ASP A 287 -38.27 -24.82 -42.34
CA ASP A 287 -38.15 -23.46 -41.77
C ASP A 287 -36.73 -22.87 -41.90
N GLY A 288 -36.05 -23.13 -43.03
CA GLY A 288 -34.69 -22.63 -43.28
C GLY A 288 -33.57 -23.36 -42.53
N ILE A 289 -33.85 -24.50 -41.88
CA ILE A 289 -32.86 -25.35 -41.23
C ILE A 289 -32.94 -26.79 -41.72
N CYS A 290 -31.80 -27.50 -41.70
CA CYS A 290 -31.75 -28.92 -42.09
C CYS A 290 -32.08 -29.82 -40.90
N VAL A 291 -33.23 -30.51 -40.95
CA VAL A 291 -33.66 -31.44 -39.91
C VAL A 291 -33.50 -32.89 -40.36
N GLY A 292 -33.11 -33.79 -39.44
CA GLY A 292 -32.89 -35.20 -39.76
C GLY A 292 -34.20 -35.91 -40.11
N ARG A 293 -34.19 -36.74 -41.16
CA ARG A 293 -35.39 -37.45 -41.66
C ARG A 293 -36.06 -38.37 -40.62
N TYR A 294 -35.35 -38.80 -39.58
CA TYR A 294 -35.88 -39.67 -38.53
C TYR A 294 -36.76 -38.97 -37.48
N HIS A 295 -36.73 -37.64 -37.38
CA HIS A 295 -37.58 -36.89 -36.44
C HIS A 295 -38.99 -36.59 -36.96
N LEU A 296 -39.31 -36.93 -38.22
CA LEU A 296 -40.64 -36.72 -38.81
C LEU A 296 -41.60 -37.92 -38.63
N ARG A 297 -41.20 -38.98 -37.91
CA ARG A 297 -42.04 -40.19 -37.69
C ARG A 297 -42.76 -40.27 -36.34
N ILE A 298 -42.64 -39.27 -35.47
CA ILE A 298 -43.35 -39.24 -34.17
C ILE A 298 -44.20 -37.97 -34.07
N SER A 299 -45.20 -37.87 -34.94
CA SER A 299 -46.37 -36.99 -34.77
C SER A 299 -47.42 -37.42 -35.79
N LYS A 300 -47.97 -38.60 -35.55
CA LYS A 300 -49.26 -39.08 -36.04
C LYS A 300 -49.51 -40.39 -35.32
N ASP A 301 -50.07 -40.25 -34.11
CA ASP A 301 -51.26 -40.95 -33.63
C ASP A 301 -51.48 -40.62 -32.14
#